data_AF-A0A958PQ89-F1
#
_entry.id   AF-A0A958PQ89-F1
#
_cell.length_a   1.000
_cell.length_b   1.000
_cell.length_c   1.000
_cell.angle_alpha   90.00
_cell.angle_beta   90.00
_cell.angle_gamma   90.00
#
_symmetry.space_group_name_H-M   'P 1'
#
loop_
_entity.id
_entity.type
_entity.pdbx_description
1 polymer ?
#
loop_
_entity_poly.entity_id
_entity_poly.type
_entity_poly.pdbx_seq_one_letter_code
_entity_poly.pdbx_strand_id
1 'polypeptide(L)'
;MSAEFNYSLAFSRNIGWFTEGDQETLRRSKVAIAGMGGVGGNYLLTLARLGVGQFKIADFDQFEIGNFNRQVGATVSHLGRDKAMTMAEMAKDINPEIQIEVFDKGVDPQNLDTFLDGVNLYLDGLDFYCLTIREQVFA
;
A
#
# COMPACT_ATOMS: atom_id res chain seq x y z
N MET A 1 17.41 -6.19 24.38
CA MET A 1 16.45 -7.10 23.75
C MET A 1 15.52 -6.25 22.91
N SER A 2 15.64 -6.29 21.58
CA SER A 2 14.59 -5.74 20.72
C SER A 2 13.32 -6.52 21.03
N ALA A 3 12.22 -5.82 21.33
CA ALA A 3 10.93 -6.49 21.40
C ALA A 3 10.68 -7.15 20.04
N GLU A 4 10.54 -8.48 20.01
CA GLU A 4 10.11 -9.17 18.80
C GLU A 4 8.71 -8.67 18.43
N PHE A 5 8.49 -8.40 17.14
CA PHE A 5 7.18 -8.00 16.66
C PHE A 5 6.16 -9.10 16.95
N ASN A 6 5.00 -8.72 17.50
CA ASN A 6 3.90 -9.64 17.75
C ASN A 6 2.63 -9.07 17.11
N TYR A 7 2.17 -9.70 16.03
CA TYR A 7 1.01 -9.26 15.26
C TYR A 7 -0.24 -9.09 16.14
N SER A 8 -0.57 -10.10 16.94
CA SER A 8 -1.78 -10.08 17.78
C SER A 8 -1.77 -8.94 18.79
N LEU A 9 -0.61 -8.64 19.38
CA LEU A 9 -0.47 -7.50 20.30
C LEU A 9 -0.52 -6.17 19.55
N ALA A 10 0.17 -6.05 18.41
CA ALA A 10 0.26 -4.83 17.60
C ALA A 10 -1.13 -4.34 17.15
N PHE A 11 -2.02 -5.26 16.78
CA PHE A 11 -3.36 -4.96 16.26
C PHE A 11 -4.48 -5.24 17.27
N SER A 12 -4.15 -5.56 18.52
CA SER A 12 -5.14 -5.83 19.59
C SER A 12 -6.15 -4.69 19.80
N ARG A 13 -5.77 -3.45 19.47
CA ARG A 13 -6.63 -2.26 19.61
C ARG A 13 -7.69 -2.11 18.52
N ASN A 14 -7.63 -2.94 17.48
CA ASN A 14 -8.67 -3.02 16.47
C ASN A 14 -9.88 -3.85 16.96
N ILE A 15 -9.65 -4.73 17.95
CA ILE A 15 -10.70 -5.60 18.50
C ILE A 15 -11.76 -4.76 19.22
N GLY A 16 -13.02 -5.04 18.89
CA GLY A 16 -14.20 -4.26 19.30
C GLY A 16 -14.76 -3.40 18.17
N TRP A 17 -13.91 -2.97 17.22
CA TRP A 17 -14.34 -2.49 15.90
C TRP A 17 -14.45 -3.65 14.93
N PHE A 18 -13.49 -4.57 15.03
CA PHE A 18 -13.45 -5.85 14.34
C PHE A 18 -13.55 -7.00 15.35
N THR A 19 -14.11 -8.13 14.94
CA THR A 19 -13.94 -9.38 15.69
C THR A 19 -12.53 -9.95 15.48
N GLU A 20 -12.12 -10.92 16.30
CA GLU A 20 -10.86 -11.63 16.06
C GLU A 20 -10.84 -12.34 14.70
N GLY A 21 -11.99 -12.88 14.27
CA GLY A 21 -12.13 -13.49 12.94
C GLY A 21 -12.00 -12.49 11.80
N ASP A 22 -12.53 -11.27 11.97
CA ASP A 22 -12.34 -10.19 11.00
C ASP A 22 -10.87 -9.76 10.94
N GLN A 23 -10.18 -9.68 12.07
CA GLN A 23 -8.75 -9.35 12.10
C GLN A 23 -7.90 -10.41 11.39
N GLU A 24 -8.21 -11.70 11.56
CA GLU A 24 -7.57 -12.78 10.79
C GLU A 24 -7.91 -12.70 9.30
N THR A 25 -9.13 -12.25 8.95
CA THR A 25 -9.51 -11.99 7.56
C THR A 25 -8.66 -10.85 6.97
N LEU A 26 -8.50 -9.73 7.70
CA LEU A 26 -7.63 -8.62 7.31
C LEU A 26 -6.19 -9.11 7.11
N ARG A 27 -5.65 -9.88 8.05
CA ARG A 27 -4.30 -10.46 7.97
C ARG A 27 -4.06 -11.25 6.69
N ARG A 28 -5.06 -11.99 6.22
CA ARG A 28 -4.97 -12.84 5.02
C ARG A 28 -5.34 -12.12 3.72
N SER A 29 -5.92 -10.94 3.82
CA SER A 29 -6.38 -10.18 2.66
C SER A 29 -5.22 -9.60 1.87
N LYS A 30 -5.35 -9.64 0.54
CA LYS A 30 -4.46 -9.00 -0.44
C LYS A 30 -5.13 -7.80 -1.07
N VAL A 31 -4.51 -6.62 -0.94
CA VAL A 31 -5.02 -5.36 -1.48
C VAL A 31 -4.10 -4.84 -2.59
N ALA A 32 -4.65 -4.51 -3.75
CA ALA A 32 -3.92 -3.83 -4.80
C ALA A 32 -4.16 -2.32 -4.72
N ILE A 33 -3.11 -1.51 -4.85
CA ILE A 33 -3.20 -0.05 -4.86
C ILE A 33 -2.35 0.50 -6.00
N ALA A 34 -2.99 1.12 -6.99
CA ALA A 34 -2.28 1.78 -8.08
C ALA A 34 -2.18 3.28 -7.78
N GLY A 35 -0.95 3.81 -7.78
CA GLY A 35 -0.60 5.16 -7.36
C GLY A 35 -0.25 5.23 -5.87
N MET A 36 0.97 5.70 -5.56
CA MET A 36 1.53 5.89 -4.21
C MET A 36 1.70 7.39 -3.87
N GLY A 37 0.85 8.23 -4.46
CA GLY A 37 0.80 9.66 -4.22
C GLY A 37 0.06 10.02 -2.92
N GLY A 38 -0.64 11.16 -2.94
CA GLY A 38 -1.25 11.72 -1.72
C GLY A 38 -2.35 10.85 -1.13
N VAL A 39 -3.05 10.09 -1.96
CA VAL A 39 -4.15 9.23 -1.53
C VAL A 39 -3.68 7.80 -1.30
N GLY A 40 -3.09 7.16 -2.32
CA GLY A 40 -2.70 5.75 -2.23
C GLY A 40 -1.63 5.46 -1.17
N GLY A 41 -0.69 6.39 -0.93
CA GLY A 41 0.27 6.25 0.17
C GLY A 41 -0.43 6.24 1.55
N ASN A 42 -1.48 7.05 1.73
CA ASN A 42 -2.28 7.03 2.95
C ASN A 42 -3.11 5.75 3.07
N TYR A 43 -3.67 5.23 1.97
CA TYR A 43 -4.36 3.94 1.96
C TYR A 43 -3.45 2.81 2.43
N LEU A 44 -2.25 2.70 1.86
CA LEU A 44 -1.29 1.66 2.21
C LEU A 44 -0.96 1.69 3.71
N LEU A 45 -0.54 2.85 4.24
CA LEU A 45 -0.15 2.94 5.65
C LEU A 45 -1.32 2.77 6.59
N THR A 46 -2.52 3.21 6.21
CA THR A 46 -3.74 3.01 7.02
C THR A 46 -4.09 1.52 7.09
N LEU A 47 -4.09 0.81 5.96
CA LEU A 47 -4.40 -0.62 5.91
C LEU A 47 -3.32 -1.47 6.59
N ALA A 48 -2.04 -1.10 6.46
CA ALA A 48 -0.95 -1.73 7.21
C ALA A 48 -1.16 -1.59 8.72
N ARG A 49 -1.63 -0.42 9.20
CA ARG A 49 -1.98 -0.18 10.61
C ARG A 49 -3.26 -0.89 11.05
N LEU A 50 -4.17 -1.21 10.13
CA LEU A 50 -5.33 -2.07 10.38
C LEU A 50 -4.97 -3.57 10.40
N GLY A 51 -3.73 -3.92 10.03
CA GLY A 51 -3.24 -5.29 10.06
C GLY A 51 -3.47 -6.07 8.76
N VAL A 52 -3.77 -5.41 7.64
CA VAL A 52 -3.77 -6.08 6.33
C VAL A 52 -2.38 -6.65 6.05
N GLY A 53 -2.31 -7.91 5.64
CA GLY A 53 -1.04 -8.64 5.56
C GLY A 53 -0.41 -8.73 4.18
N GLN A 54 -1.16 -8.44 3.10
CA GLN A 54 -0.65 -8.57 1.73
C GLN A 54 -1.02 -7.38 0.86
N PHE A 55 -0.06 -6.90 0.07
CA PHE A 55 -0.27 -5.80 -0.87
C PHE A 55 0.39 -6.06 -2.22
N LYS A 56 -0.25 -5.53 -3.27
CA LYS A 56 0.39 -5.20 -4.55
C LYS A 56 0.34 -3.69 -4.71
N ILE A 57 1.47 -3.02 -4.89
CA ILE A 57 1.50 -1.56 -5.02
C ILE A 57 2.21 -1.14 -6.30
N ALA A 58 1.75 -0.06 -6.92
CA ALA A 58 2.33 0.43 -8.16
C ALA A 58 2.49 1.95 -8.13
N ASP A 59 3.67 2.44 -8.50
CA ASP A 59 3.96 3.85 -8.79
C ASP A 59 5.32 3.91 -9.50
N PHE A 60 5.45 4.76 -10.51
CA PHE A 60 6.69 4.92 -11.29
C PHE A 60 7.46 6.21 -10.97
N ASP A 61 6.89 7.09 -10.13
CA ASP A 61 7.48 8.37 -9.78
C ASP A 61 8.45 8.25 -8.60
N GLN A 62 9.21 9.34 -8.41
CA GLN A 62 10.03 9.59 -7.23
C GLN A 62 9.44 10.71 -6.37
N PHE A 63 9.85 10.77 -5.11
CA PHE A 63 9.46 11.87 -4.23
C PHE A 63 10.22 13.16 -4.55
N GLU A 64 9.46 14.24 -4.75
CA GLU A 64 9.95 15.59 -4.98
C GLU A 64 9.50 16.55 -3.88
N ILE A 65 10.15 17.73 -3.78
CA ILE A 65 9.80 18.76 -2.80
C ILE A 65 8.32 19.17 -2.92
N GLY A 66 7.77 19.23 -4.14
CA GLY A 66 6.36 19.56 -4.40
C GLY A 66 5.35 18.54 -3.87
N ASN A 67 5.80 17.39 -3.36
CA ASN A 67 4.95 16.36 -2.77
C ASN A 67 4.74 16.52 -1.26
N PHE A 68 5.58 17.33 -0.59
CA PHE A 68 5.65 17.43 0.88
C PHE A 68 4.33 17.84 1.54
N ASN A 69 3.49 18.60 0.84
CA ASN A 69 2.24 19.09 1.41
C ASN A 69 1.15 18.03 1.58
N ARG A 70 1.28 16.86 0.95
CA ARG A 70 0.16 15.89 0.85
C ARG A 70 0.55 14.42 0.73
N GLN A 71 1.82 14.09 0.48
CA GLN A 71 2.25 12.70 0.31
C GLN A 71 3.05 12.26 1.53
N VAL A 72 2.54 11.26 2.25
CA VAL A 72 3.10 10.85 3.55
C VAL A 72 4.55 10.37 3.49
N GLY A 73 4.98 9.81 2.36
CA GLY A 73 6.37 9.39 2.14
C GLY A 73 7.33 10.52 1.74
N ALA A 74 6.83 11.70 1.40
CA ALA A 74 7.64 12.83 0.96
C ALA A 74 8.31 13.52 2.16
N THR A 75 9.54 13.11 2.45
CA THR A 75 10.39 13.66 3.51
C THR A 75 11.76 14.02 2.96
N VAL A 76 12.55 14.81 3.70
CA VAL A 76 13.91 15.21 3.26
C VAL A 76 14.79 13.98 3.00
N SER A 77 14.67 12.93 3.81
CA SER A 77 15.43 11.68 3.63
C SER A 77 14.95 10.82 2.44
N HIS A 78 13.78 11.12 1.88
CA HIS A 78 13.19 10.35 0.78
C HIS A 78 13.22 11.09 -0.56
N LEU A 79 13.77 12.30 -0.63
CA LEU A 79 13.90 13.04 -1.88
C LEU A 79 14.68 12.22 -2.92
N GLY A 80 14.12 12.10 -4.13
CA GLY A 80 14.71 11.33 -5.23
C GLY A 80 14.61 9.81 -5.08
N ARG A 81 13.94 9.29 -4.04
CA ARG A 81 13.66 7.86 -3.90
C ARG A 81 12.35 7.51 -4.59
N ASP A 82 12.27 6.29 -5.14
CA ASP A 82 11.06 5.78 -5.77
C ASP A 82 9.91 5.71 -4.75
N LYS A 83 8.73 6.21 -5.13
CA LYS A 83 7.57 6.29 -4.24
C LYS A 83 7.15 4.90 -3.77
N ALA A 84 6.98 3.96 -4.71
CA ALA A 84 6.50 2.62 -4.38
C ALA A 84 7.45 1.87 -3.42
N MET A 85 8.76 1.93 -3.67
CA MET A 85 9.76 1.29 -2.80
C MET A 85 9.79 1.92 -1.40
N THR A 86 9.82 3.25 -1.33
CA THR A 86 9.81 3.98 -0.05
C THR A 86 8.54 3.67 0.76
N MET A 87 7.38 3.63 0.10
CA MET A 87 6.12 3.32 0.75
C MET A 87 6.06 1.85 1.22
N ALA A 88 6.66 0.91 0.48
CA ALA A 88 6.80 -0.48 0.92
C ALA A 88 7.67 -0.61 2.18
N GLU A 89 8.79 0.12 2.24
CA GLU A 89 9.65 0.17 3.43
C GLU A 89 8.88 0.71 4.65
N MET A 90 8.20 1.84 4.49
CA MET A 90 7.39 2.43 5.57
C MET A 90 6.27 1.50 6.06
N ALA A 91 5.65 0.73 5.16
CA ALA A 91 4.64 -0.25 5.54
C ALA A 91 5.26 -1.43 6.31
N LYS A 92 6.44 -1.91 5.90
CA LYS A 92 7.18 -2.98 6.62
C LYS A 92 7.70 -2.52 7.97
N ASP A 93 8.02 -1.24 8.14
CA ASP A 93 8.36 -0.67 9.45
C ASP A 93 7.17 -0.65 10.42
N ILE A 94 5.93 -0.62 9.90
CA ILE A 94 4.71 -0.74 10.71
C ILE A 94 4.44 -2.20 11.06
N ASN A 95 4.56 -3.09 10.09
CA ASN A 95 4.32 -4.51 10.25
C ASN A 95 5.33 -5.31 9.40
N PRO A 96 6.38 -5.87 10.02
CA PRO A 96 7.43 -6.58 9.30
C PRO A 96 6.96 -7.92 8.70
N GLU A 97 5.78 -8.41 9.08
CA GLU A 97 5.18 -9.62 8.51
C GLU A 97 4.43 -9.35 7.19
N ILE A 98 4.23 -8.09 6.77
CA ILE A 98 3.52 -7.78 5.52
C ILE A 98 4.31 -8.29 4.30
N GLN A 99 3.59 -8.93 3.39
CA GLN A 99 4.08 -9.28 2.06
C GLN A 99 3.67 -8.19 1.07
N ILE A 100 4.64 -7.60 0.38
CA ILE A 100 4.39 -6.53 -0.61
C ILE A 100 5.10 -6.90 -1.91
N GLU A 101 4.32 -6.96 -2.99
CA GLU A 101 4.82 -7.01 -4.36
C GLU A 101 4.78 -5.59 -4.95
N VAL A 102 5.89 -5.14 -5.52
CA VAL A 102 6.07 -3.75 -5.99
C VAL A 102 6.18 -3.73 -7.50
N PHE A 103 5.31 -2.94 -8.12
CA PHE A 103 5.29 -2.62 -9.54
C PHE A 103 5.87 -1.21 -9.71
N ASP A 104 7.18 -1.10 -9.63
CA ASP A 104 7.96 0.17 -9.62
C ASP A 104 7.96 0.90 -10.98
N LYS A 105 7.37 0.30 -12.01
CA LYS A 105 7.13 0.91 -13.32
C LYS A 105 5.65 1.26 -13.55
N GLY A 106 4.84 1.22 -12.50
CA GLY A 106 3.40 1.45 -12.59
C GLY A 106 2.65 0.25 -13.18
N VAL A 107 1.38 0.48 -13.51
CA VAL A 107 0.48 -0.51 -14.12
C VAL A 107 0.23 -0.10 -15.57
N ASP A 108 0.28 -1.08 -16.46
CA ASP A 108 0.01 -0.94 -17.88
C ASP A 108 -0.84 -2.14 -18.38
N PRO A 109 -1.34 -2.12 -19.62
CA PRO A 109 -2.15 -3.22 -20.14
C PRO A 109 -1.41 -4.56 -20.21
N GLN A 110 -0.07 -4.58 -20.18
CA GLN A 110 0.71 -5.81 -20.24
C GLN A 110 0.84 -6.49 -18.87
N ASN A 111 0.79 -5.73 -17.78
CA ASN A 111 0.95 -6.25 -16.43
C ASN A 111 -0.33 -6.21 -15.57
N LEU A 112 -1.41 -5.59 -16.07
CA LEU A 112 -2.67 -5.40 -15.33
C LEU A 112 -3.25 -6.70 -14.75
N ASP A 113 -3.34 -7.76 -15.55
CA ASP A 113 -3.85 -9.05 -15.10
C ASP A 113 -3.01 -9.60 -13.94
N THR A 114 -1.69 -9.48 -14.05
CA THR A 114 -0.78 -9.90 -12.99
C THR A 114 -0.92 -9.01 -11.76
N PHE A 115 -1.13 -7.72 -11.93
CA PHE A 115 -1.34 -6.77 -10.83
C PHE A 115 -2.63 -7.06 -10.06
N LEU A 116 -3.70 -7.48 -10.74
CA LEU A 116 -4.99 -7.79 -10.11
C LEU A 116 -5.12 -9.25 -9.65
N ASP A 117 -4.23 -10.14 -10.08
CA ASP A 117 -4.32 -11.57 -9.76
C ASP A 117 -4.33 -11.83 -8.24
N GLY A 118 -5.33 -12.59 -7.80
CA GLY A 118 -5.51 -13.03 -6.42
C GLY A 118 -5.75 -11.89 -5.42
N VAL A 119 -6.14 -10.70 -5.87
CA VAL A 119 -6.43 -9.54 -5.03
C VAL A 119 -7.87 -9.61 -4.52
N ASN A 120 -8.08 -9.31 -3.24
CA ASN A 120 -9.41 -9.24 -2.62
C ASN A 120 -10.08 -7.87 -2.80
N LEU A 121 -9.27 -6.81 -2.87
CA LEU A 121 -9.74 -5.44 -3.01
C LEU A 121 -8.73 -4.61 -3.82
N TYR A 122 -9.21 -3.92 -4.84
CA TYR A 122 -8.44 -2.88 -5.54
C TYR A 122 -8.83 -1.50 -5.01
N LEU A 123 -7.84 -0.66 -4.72
CA LEU A 123 -8.00 0.74 -4.35
C LEU A 123 -7.30 1.62 -5.37
N ASP A 124 -8.07 2.46 -6.04
CA ASP A 124 -7.57 3.41 -7.01
C ASP A 124 -6.96 4.64 -6.31
N GLY A 125 -5.66 4.83 -6.51
CA GLY A 125 -4.89 6.00 -6.09
C GLY A 125 -4.22 6.73 -7.25
N LEU A 126 -4.61 6.43 -8.49
CA LEU A 126 -4.03 7.05 -9.70
C LEU A 126 -4.42 8.52 -9.79
N ASP A 127 -3.62 9.32 -10.50
CA ASP A 127 -4.01 10.70 -10.78
C ASP A 127 -5.22 10.75 -11.72
N PHE A 128 -6.02 11.82 -11.60
CA PHE A 128 -7.26 11.99 -12.35
C PHE A 128 -7.10 11.80 -13.87
N TYR A 129 -5.97 12.25 -14.44
CA TYR A 129 -5.69 12.20 -15.87
C TYR A 129 -5.29 10.82 -16.41
N CYS A 130 -5.06 9.83 -15.55
CA CYS A 130 -4.72 8.45 -15.95
C CYS A 130 -5.96 7.66 -16.40
N LEU A 131 -6.78 8.23 -17.30
CA LEU A 131 -8.11 7.71 -17.65
C LEU A 131 -8.05 6.34 -18.33
N THR A 132 -7.13 6.14 -19.28
CA THR A 132 -7.06 4.89 -20.07
C THR A 132 -6.79 3.67 -19.21
N ILE A 133 -5.78 3.73 -18.33
CA ILE A 133 -5.50 2.59 -17.44
C ILE A 133 -6.60 2.44 -16.40
N ARG A 134 -7.13 3.55 -15.86
CA ARG A 134 -8.22 3.55 -14.87
C ARG A 134 -9.45 2.83 -15.40
N GLU A 135 -9.86 3.07 -16.65
CA GLU A 135 -10.97 2.35 -17.28
C GLU A 135 -10.73 0.82 -17.30
N GLN A 136 -9.50 0.40 -17.57
CA GLN A 136 -9.16 -1.03 -17.66
C GLN A 136 -9.15 -1.71 -16.29
N VAL A 137 -8.79 -1.02 -15.20
CA VAL A 137 -8.78 -1.63 -13.85
C VAL A 137 -10.18 -1.90 -13.31
N PHE A 138 -11.21 -1.27 -13.89
CA PHE A 138 -12.62 -1.45 -13.50
C PHE A 138 -13.45 -2.24 -14.53
N ALA A 139 -12.84 -2.70 -15.62
CA ALA A 139 -13.48 -3.50 -16.67
C ALA A 139 -13.55 -4.98 -16.30
#